data_AF-Q97JF8-F1
#
_entry.id   AF-Q97JF8-F1
#
_cell.length_a   1.000
_cell.length_b   1.000
_cell.length_c   1.000
_cell.angle_alpha   90.00
_cell.angle_beta   90.00
_cell.angle_gamma   90.00
#
_symmetry.space_group_name_H-M   'P 1'
#
loop_
_entity.id
_entity.type
_entity.pdbx_description
1 polymer ?
#
loop_
_entity_poly.entity_id
_entity_poly.type
_entity_poly.pdbx_seq_one_letter_code
_entity_poly.pdbx_strand_id
1 'polypeptide(L)' 'MLKIDDLEKEIQDLREKLTELIMEKENLLDPQVVAASKMLDSILNKYSEIIDSSTKR' A
#
# COMPACT_ATOMS: atom_id res chain seq x y z
N MET A 1 -2.22 -2.65 20.63
CA MET A 1 -2.65 -3.08 19.29
C MET A 1 -2.16 -2.10 18.21
N LEU A 2 -1.04 -1.39 18.43
CA LEU A 2 -0.62 -0.25 17.60
C LEU A 2 -0.09 -0.63 16.21
N LYS A 3 0.44 -1.84 16.03
CA LYS A 3 1.15 -2.22 14.80
C LYS A 3 0.26 -2.37 13.56
N ILE A 4 -1.01 -2.73 13.74
CA ILE A 4 -1.94 -2.91 12.62
C ILE A 4 -2.53 -1.56 12.21
N ASP A 5 -2.98 -0.77 13.19
CA ASP A 5 -3.56 0.55 12.94
C ASP A 5 -2.54 1.49 12.23
N ASP A 6 -1.26 1.42 12.61
CA ASP A 6 -0.19 2.18 11.94
C ASP A 6 0.03 1.71 10.48
N LEU A 7 -0.07 0.40 10.23
CA LEU A 7 0.03 -0.18 8.88
C LEU A 7 -1.17 0.19 8.01
N GLU A 8 -2.38 0.15 8.56
CA GLU A 8 -3.60 0.58 7.86
C GLU A 8 -3.51 2.04 7.44
N LYS A 9 -2.99 2.90 8.32
CA LYS A 9 -2.76 4.30 8.01
C LYS A 9 -1.72 4.49 6.90
N GLU A 10 -0.62 3.75 6.94
CA GLU A 10 0.42 3.83 5.89
C GLU A 10 -0.10 3.33 4.53
N ILE A 11 -0.94 2.28 4.52
CA ILE A 11 -1.65 1.80 3.32
C ILE A 11 -2.55 2.88 2.76
N GLN A 12 -3.34 3.53 3.61
CA GLN A 12 -4.25 4.59 3.20
C GLN A 12 -3.50 5.78 2.60
N ASP A 13 -2.47 6.27 3.29
CA ASP A 13 -1.65 7.40 2.84
C ASP A 13 -0.97 7.11 1.48
N LEU A 14 -0.48 5.88 1.28
CA LEU A 14 0.13 5.48 0.01
C LEU A 14 -0.90 5.30 -1.11
N ARG A 15 -2.11 4.84 -0.79
CA ARG A 15 -3.19 4.70 -1.77
C ARG A 15 -3.64 6.06 -2.29
N GLU A 16 -3.72 7.06 -1.41
CA GLU A 16 -4.06 8.44 -1.78
C GLU A 16 -2.98 9.02 -2.70
N LYS A 17 -1.70 8.92 -2.31
CA LYS A 17 -0.57 9.39 -3.14
C LYS A 17 -0.49 8.70 -4.49
N LEU A 18 -0.74 7.38 -4.55
CA LEU A 18 -0.76 6.66 -5.81
C LEU A 18 -1.92 7.13 -6.69
N THR A 19 -3.08 7.40 -6.09
CA THR A 19 -4.25 7.91 -6.82
C THR A 19 -3.98 9.30 -7.39
N GLU A 20 -3.37 10.19 -6.60
CA GLU A 20 -2.93 11.51 -7.06
C GLU A 20 -1.94 11.39 -8.22
N LEU A 21 -0.91 10.54 -8.09
CA LEU A 21 0.05 10.29 -9.16
C LEU A 21 -0.62 9.75 -10.43
N ILE A 22 -1.61 8.86 -10.31
CA ILE A 22 -2.38 8.35 -11.45
C ILE A 22 -3.21 9.45 -12.11
N MET A 23 -3.76 10.38 -11.33
CA MET A 23 -4.52 11.52 -11.87
C MET A 23 -3.62 12.57 -12.53
N GLU A 24 -2.40 12.76 -12.02
CA GLU A 24 -1.41 13.70 -12.57
C GLU A 24 -0.69 13.16 -13.81
N LYS A 25 -0.58 11.84 -13.95
CA LYS A 25 0.17 11.19 -15.03
C LYS A 25 -0.78 10.62 -16.07
N GLU A 26 -0.63 11.05 -17.32
CA GLU A 26 -1.36 10.44 -18.45
C GLU A 26 -1.02 8.96 -18.66
N ASN A 27 0.17 8.52 -18.23
CA ASN A 27 0.66 7.16 -18.44
C ASN A 27 0.88 6.43 -17.11
N LEU A 28 0.13 5.36 -16.89
CA LEU A 28 0.25 4.48 -15.73
C LEU A 28 1.58 3.70 -15.68
N LEU A 29 2.28 3.61 -16.81
CA LEU A 29 3.61 3.02 -16.91
C LEU A 29 4.72 4.02 -16.52
N ASP A 30 4.38 5.24 -16.10
CA ASP A 30 5.36 6.17 -15.56
C ASP A 30 6.12 5.48 -14.40
N PRO A 31 7.47 5.52 -14.40
CA PRO A 31 8.28 4.86 -13.40
C PRO A 31 7.91 5.21 -11.96
N GLN A 32 7.38 6.42 -11.70
CA GLN A 32 6.94 6.86 -10.39
C GLN A 32 5.62 6.19 -9.98
N VAL A 33 4.67 6.05 -10.92
CA VAL A 33 3.41 5.32 -10.69
C VAL A 33 3.72 3.85 -10.42
N VAL A 34 4.60 3.24 -11.21
CA VAL A 34 5.03 1.84 -11.04
C VAL A 34 5.76 1.64 -9.70
N ALA A 35 6.64 2.57 -9.32
CA ALA A 35 7.35 2.50 -8.05
C ALA A 35 6.38 2.62 -6.86
N ALA A 36 5.47 3.59 -6.89
CA ALA A 36 4.46 3.78 -5.85
C ALA A 36 3.52 2.57 -5.73
N SER A 37 3.09 1.99 -6.86
CA SER A 37 2.28 0.76 -6.88
C SER A 37 3.01 -0.42 -6.24
N LYS A 38 4.31 -0.61 -6.53
CA LYS A 38 5.10 -1.69 -5.91
C LYS A 38 5.30 -1.51 -4.42
N MET A 39 5.42 -0.26 -3.96
CA MET A 39 5.51 0.04 -2.53
C MET A 39 4.21 -0.28 -1.80
N LEU A 40 3.07 0.09 -2.38
CA LEU A 40 1.75 -0.24 -1.85
C LEU A 40 1.56 -1.76 -1.75
N ASP A 41 1.89 -2.50 -2.82
CA ASP A 41 1.83 -3.97 -2.83
C ASP A 41 2.68 -4.60 -1.73
N SER A 42 3.90 -4.10 -1.50
CA SER A 42 4.79 -4.63 -0.46
C SER A 42 4.20 -4.49 0.94
N ILE A 43 3.52 -3.37 1.21
CA ILE A 43 2.92 -3.11 2.52
C ILE A 43 1.63 -3.92 2.69
N LEU A 44 0.82 -4.04 1.64
CA LEU A 44 -0.37 -4.90 1.64
C LEU A 44 0.00 -6.37 1.91
N ASN A 45 1.10 -6.86 1.32
CA ASN A 45 1.59 -8.21 1.58
C ASN A 45 1.96 -8.40 3.06
N LYS A 46 2.69 -7.45 3.67
CA LYS A 46 3.02 -7.50 5.10
C LYS A 46 1.77 -7.48 5.98
N TYR A 47 0.78 -6.65 5.63
CA TYR A 47 -0.50 -6.61 6.31
C TYR A 47 -1.21 -7.98 6.23
N SER A 48 -1.27 -8.58 5.04
CA SER A 48 -1.85 -9.91 4.83
C SER A 48 -1.15 -10.98 5.67
N GLU A 49 0.19 -10.99 5.70
CA GLU A 49 0.97 -11.94 6.52
C GLU A 49 0.64 -11.82 8.00
N ILE A 50 0.51 -10.58 8.50
CA ILE A 50 0.15 -10.32 9.89
C ILE A 50 -1.25 -10.88 10.18
N ILE A 51 -2.26 -10.54 9.35
CA ILE A 51 -3.64 -11.00 9.52
C ILE A 51 -3.74 -12.53 9.46
N ASP A 52 -3.08 -13.16 8.49
CA ASP A 52 -3.05 -14.62 8.34
C ASP A 52 -2.40 -15.30 9.54
N SER A 53 -1.31 -14.72 10.07
CA SER A 53 -0.64 -15.24 11.26
C SER A 53 -1.49 -15.13 12.54
N SER A 54 -2.33 -14.09 12.64
CA SER A 54 -3.27 -13.92 13.75
C SER A 54 -4.54 -14.77 13.64
N THR A 55 -4.93 -15.19 12.43
CA THR A 55 -6.15 -15.99 12.18
C THR A 55 -5.92 -17.50 12.34
N LYS A 56 -4.67 -17.99 12.28
CA LYS A 56 -4.31 -19.41 12.49
C LYS A 56 -4.26 -19.88 13.95
N ARG A 57 -5.04 -19.29 14.86
CA ARG A 57 -5.15 -19.73 16.26
C ARG A 57 -6.46 -20.47 16.55
#